data_AF-A0A2V9DG23-F1
#
_entry.id   AF-A0A2V9DG23-F1
#
_cell.length_a   1.000
_cell.length_b   1.000
_cell.length_c   1.000
_cell.angle_alpha   90.00
_cell.angle_beta   90.00
_cell.angle_gamma   90.00
#
_symmetry.space_group_name_H-M   'P 1'
#
loop_
_entity.id
_entity.type
_entity.pdbx_description
1 polymer ?
#
loop_
_entity_poly.entity_id
_entity_poly.type
_entity_poly.pdbx_seq_one_letter_code
_entity_poly.pdbx_strand_id
1 'polypeptide(L)'
;MARYFALLGRRIEVQYRAGDMLLPAAGMLVADSGKSIFLEEHFCQRGTVKTFRWEIPYPCIVRLGEISGASDASELASPASTEEAAAQAGLLPLRNLPEKV
;
A
#
# COMPACT_ATOMS: atom_id res chain seq x y z
N MET A 1 -13.20 11.30 17.98
CA MET A 1 -12.51 10.31 18.85
C MET A 1 -11.50 9.57 17.98
N ALA A 2 -10.25 9.44 18.39
CA ALA A 2 -9.24 8.67 17.66
C ALA A 2 -9.56 7.17 17.79
N ARG A 3 -10.01 6.54 16.71
CA ARG A 3 -10.51 5.15 16.68
C ARG A 3 -9.37 4.12 16.73
N TYR A 4 -8.21 4.48 16.23
CA TYR A 4 -7.07 3.58 16.06
C TYR A 4 -5.89 3.95 16.96
N PHE A 5 -6.09 4.82 17.95
CA PHE A 5 -5.03 5.27 18.85
C PHE A 5 -4.29 4.12 19.55
N ALA A 6 -4.97 3.00 19.84
CA ALA A 6 -4.39 1.83 20.48
C ALA A 6 -3.33 1.12 19.62
N LEU A 7 -3.31 1.39 18.32
CA LEU A 7 -2.39 0.81 17.35
C LEU A 7 -1.22 1.76 17.02
N LEU A 8 -1.15 2.93 17.67
CA LEU A 8 -0.05 3.88 17.47
C LEU A 8 1.30 3.21 17.79
N GLY A 9 2.29 3.44 16.93
CA GLY A 9 3.61 2.82 17.02
C GLY A 9 3.66 1.36 16.59
N ARG A 10 2.56 0.78 16.08
CA ARG A 10 2.54 -0.58 15.53
C ARG A 10 2.58 -0.57 14.00
N ARG A 11 3.11 -1.65 13.42
CA ARG A 11 3.04 -1.86 11.97
C ARG A 11 1.67 -2.42 11.64
N ILE A 12 0.96 -1.75 10.73
CA ILE A 12 -0.39 -2.13 10.33
C ILE A 12 -0.51 -2.21 8.82
N GLU A 13 -1.45 -3.01 8.36
CA GLU A 13 -1.93 -3.02 6.98
C GLU A 13 -3.32 -2.40 6.93
N VAL A 14 -3.55 -1.55 5.94
CA VAL A 14 -4.80 -0.86 5.71
C VAL A 14 -5.22 -1.09 4.27
N GLN A 15 -6.44 -1.59 4.09
CA GLN A 15 -7.11 -1.57 2.80
C GLN A 15 -8.02 -0.34 2.78
N TYR A 16 -7.77 0.58 1.83
CA TYR A 16 -8.51 1.83 1.72
C TYR A 16 -9.03 2.06 0.31
N ARG A 17 -10.10 2.85 0.20
CA ARG A 17 -10.69 3.26 -1.06
C ARG A 17 -10.11 4.60 -1.52
N ALA A 18 -9.58 4.64 -2.73
CA ALA A 18 -9.17 5.86 -3.44
C ALA A 18 -10.04 6.00 -4.70
N GLY A 19 -11.12 6.77 -4.60
CA GLY A 19 -12.13 6.85 -5.66
C GLY A 19 -12.91 5.54 -5.81
N ASP A 20 -12.78 4.90 -6.96
CA ASP A 20 -13.38 3.60 -7.30
C ASP A 20 -12.46 2.40 -7.00
N MET A 21 -11.17 2.64 -6.74
CA MET A 21 -10.18 1.60 -6.50
C MET A 21 -10.00 1.29 -5.01
N LEU A 22 -9.73 0.02 -4.69
CA LEU A 22 -9.25 -0.43 -3.38
C LEU A 22 -7.74 -0.61 -3.44
N LEU A 23 -7.03 0.09 -2.55
CA LEU A 23 -5.58 0.07 -2.48
C LEU A 23 -5.12 -0.44 -1.10
N PRO A 24 -4.10 -1.31 -1.06
CA PRO A 24 -3.42 -1.64 0.18
C PRO A 24 -2.36 -0.59 0.51
N ALA A 25 -2.18 -0.30 1.81
CA ALA A 25 -1.05 0.44 2.34
C ALA A 25 -0.58 -0.23 3.64
N ALA A 26 0.71 -0.43 3.78
CA ALA A 26 1.32 -0.97 4.99
C ALA A 26 2.35 0.03 5.53
N GLY A 27 2.44 0.14 6.85
CA GLY A 27 3.37 1.06 7.46
C GLY A 27 3.19 1.14 8.97
N MET A 28 4.06 1.91 9.60
CA MET A 28 3.95 2.22 11.03
C MET A 28 2.84 3.25 11.21
N LEU A 29 1.87 2.99 12.09
CA LEU A 29 0.87 3.98 12.45
C LEU A 29 1.50 5.04 13.35
N VAL A 30 1.80 6.22 12.80
CA VAL A 30 2.52 7.28 13.52
C VAL A 30 1.61 8.34 14.12
N ALA A 31 0.40 8.51 13.60
CA ALA A 31 -0.58 9.43 14.17
C ALA A 31 -2.02 9.05 13.83
N ASP A 32 -2.93 9.47 14.72
CA ASP A 32 -4.36 9.37 14.53
C ASP A 32 -5.00 10.71 14.95
N SER A 33 -5.55 11.45 13.99
CA SER A 33 -6.18 12.75 14.24
C SER A 33 -7.65 12.65 14.66
N GLY A 34 -8.23 11.44 14.65
CA GLY A 34 -9.67 11.22 14.79
C GLY A 34 -10.47 11.51 13.52
N LYS A 35 -9.83 11.96 12.43
CA LYS A 35 -10.42 12.11 11.08
C LYS A 35 -9.68 11.28 10.04
N SER A 36 -8.37 11.19 10.18
CA SER A 36 -7.46 10.42 9.33
C SER A 36 -6.44 9.71 10.19
N ILE A 37 -5.93 8.58 9.69
CA ILE A 37 -4.71 7.95 10.20
C ILE A 37 -3.52 8.35 9.34
N PHE A 38 -2.33 8.33 9.93
CA PHE A 38 -1.08 8.58 9.23
C PHE A 38 -0.16 7.38 9.35
N LEU A 39 0.21 6.83 8.20
CA LEU A 39 1.17 5.72 8.10
C LEU A 39 2.51 6.27 7.63
N GLU A 40 3.59 5.72 8.18
CA GLU A 40 4.95 6.02 7.73
C GLU A 40 5.69 4.73 7.37
N GLU A 41 6.38 4.74 6.25
CA GLU A 41 7.26 3.66 5.82
C GLU A 41 8.59 4.21 5.32
N HIS A 42 9.67 3.56 5.73
CA HIS A 42 11.04 3.91 5.38
C HIS A 42 11.55 2.85 4.43
N PHE A 43 12.17 3.28 3.32
CA PHE A 43 12.73 2.37 2.34
C PHE A 43 14.07 2.89 1.84
N CYS A 44 14.99 1.98 1.57
CA CYS A 44 16.31 2.29 1.05
C CYS A 44 16.31 2.10 -0.46
N GLN A 45 16.43 3.19 -1.23
CA GLN A 45 16.65 3.12 -2.68
C GLN A 45 18.07 3.60 -2.98
N ARG A 46 18.91 2.71 -3.53
CA ARG A 46 20.29 3.02 -3.98
C ARG A 46 21.16 3.69 -2.90
N GLY A 47 21.00 3.27 -1.63
CA GLY A 47 21.73 3.83 -0.50
C GLY A 47 21.14 5.12 0.07
N THR A 48 20.06 5.66 -0.50
CA THR A 48 19.30 6.77 0.09
C THR A 48 18.09 6.22 0.84
N VAL A 49 17.99 6.54 2.13
CA VAL A 49 16.78 6.31 2.92
C VAL A 49 15.76 7.35 2.51
N LYS A 50 14.57 6.89 2.10
CA LYS A 50 13.43 7.74 1.78
C LYS A 50 12.27 7.32 2.69
N THR A 51 11.43 8.30 2.99
CA THR A 51 10.26 8.11 3.85
C THR A 51 9.01 8.40 3.03
N PHE A 52 8.09 7.45 2.98
CA PHE A 52 6.74 7.66 2.50
C PHE A 52 5.80 7.86 3.68
N ARG A 53 4.88 8.81 3.52
CA ARG A 53 3.85 9.07 4.51
C ARG A 53 2.49 9.11 3.83
N TRP A 54 1.59 8.26 4.28
CA TRP A 54 0.20 8.26 3.82
C TRP A 54 -0.68 8.97 4.83
N GLU A 55 -1.65 9.73 4.32
CA GLU A 55 -2.82 10.16 5.08
C GLU A 55 -4.03 9.40 4.54
N ILE A 56 -4.71 8.65 5.41
CA ILE A 56 -5.90 7.88 5.02
C ILE A 56 -7.08 8.36 5.87
N PRO A 57 -8.07 9.04 5.26
CA PRO A 57 -9.29 9.45 5.94
C PRO A 57 -10.08 8.23 6.41
N TYR A 58 -10.69 8.32 7.60
CA TYR A 58 -11.52 7.24 8.14
C TYR A 58 -12.62 6.74 7.20
N PRO A 59 -13.35 7.61 6.46
CA PRO A 59 -14.37 7.14 5.53
C PRO A 59 -13.83 6.27 4.40
N CYS A 60 -12.52 6.37 4.12
CA CYS A 60 -11.85 5.59 3.09
C CYS A 60 -11.37 4.23 3.61
N ILE A 61 -11.26 4.02 4.93
CA ILE A 61 -10.74 2.78 5.49
C ILE A 61 -11.79 1.68 5.36
N VAL A 62 -11.44 0.61 4.64
CA VAL A 62 -12.31 -0.56 4.45
C VAL A 62 -11.95 -1.64 5.45
N ARG A 63 -10.67 -1.95 5.61
CA ARG A 63 -10.13 -2.89 6.60
C ARG A 63 -8.80 -2.40 7.14
N LEU A 64 -8.52 -2.77 8.38
CA LEU A 64 -7.29 -2.44 9.06
C LEU A 64 -6.91 -3.60 9.98
N GLY A 65 -5.66 -4.06 9.89
CA GLY A 65 -5.12 -5.16 10.68
C GLY A 65 -3.69 -4.86 11.15
N GLU A 66 -3.31 -5.40 12.30
CA GLU A 66 -1.93 -5.31 12.80
C GLU A 66 -1.06 -6.40 12.19
N ILE A 67 0.13 -6.03 11.72
CA ILE A 67 1.15 -6.96 11.24
C ILE A 67 2.10 -7.24 12.41
N SER A 68 1.86 -8.33 13.14
CA SER A 68 2.82 -8.81 14.14
C SER A 68 4.02 -9.43 13.43
N GLY A 69 5.23 -8.93 13.74
CA GLY A 69 6.48 -9.34 13.12
C GLY A 69 6.84 -10.80 13.39
N ALA A 70 6.35 -11.70 12.53
CA ALA A 70 6.89 -13.02 12.28
C ALA A 70 6.63 -13.41 10.82
N SER A 71 7.14 -12.62 9.88
CA SER A 71 7.39 -13.10 8.52
C SER A 71 8.43 -12.22 7.84
N ASP A 72 9.67 -12.70 7.90
CA ASP A 72 10.71 -12.39 6.94
C ASP A 72 10.32 -13.08 5.61
N ALA A 73 9.62 -12.36 4.74
CA ALA A 73 9.39 -12.64 3.32
C ALA A 73 8.68 -11.41 2.75
N SER A 74 9.34 -10.49 2.03
CA SER A 74 9.76 -10.71 0.64
C SER A 74 8.86 -11.71 -0.08
N GLU A 75 7.56 -11.45 -0.14
CA GLU A 75 6.74 -11.98 -1.21
C GLU A 75 6.13 -10.84 -2.02
N LEU A 76 6.45 -10.94 -3.30
CA LEU A 76 6.18 -10.00 -4.35
C LEU A 76 4.69 -9.71 -4.46
N ALA A 77 4.41 -8.54 -5.02
CA ALA A 77 3.19 -8.27 -5.76
C ALA A 77 2.61 -9.54 -6.42
N SER A 78 1.38 -9.89 -6.05
CA SER A 78 0.53 -10.73 -6.87
C SER A 78 -0.91 -10.23 -6.74
N PRO A 79 -1.45 -9.55 -7.78
CA PRO A 79 -2.87 -9.30 -7.90
C PRO A 79 -3.52 -10.60 -8.38
N ALA A 80 -4.25 -11.28 -7.50
CA ALA A 80 -5.10 -12.40 -7.89
C ALA A 80 -6.57 -12.02 -7.62
N SER A 81 -7.08 -11.15 -8.50
CA SER A 81 -8.49 -11.14 -8.84
C SER A 81 -8.80 -12.46 -9.53
N THR A 82 -9.50 -13.35 -8.86
CA THR A 82 -10.23 -14.43 -9.52
C THR A 82 -11.69 -14.03 -9.57
N GLU A 83 -12.06 -13.31 -10.63
CA GLU A 83 -13.32 -13.63 -11.28
C GLU A 83 -13.16 -13.50 -12.79
N GLU A 84 -13.19 -14.67 -13.39
CA GLU A 84 -13.23 -15.05 -14.78
C GLU A 84 -14.22 -14.24 -15.62
N ALA A 85 -13.74 -13.47 -16.60
CA ALA A 85 -14.39 -13.27 -17.89
C ALA A 85 -13.52 -12.44 -18.85
N ALA A 86 -13.61 -12.78 -20.14
CA ALA A 86 -13.00 -12.11 -21.29
C ALA A 86 -11.53 -12.46 -21.58
N ALA A 87 -11.37 -13.68 -22.08
CA ALA A 87 -10.37 -13.98 -23.09
C ALA A 87 -10.40 -12.95 -24.24
N GLN A 88 -9.21 -12.75 -24.82
CA GLN A 88 -8.92 -12.14 -26.12
C GLN A 88 -8.76 -10.61 -26.17
N ALA A 89 -7.51 -10.13 -26.12
CA ALA A 89 -6.91 -9.31 -27.18
C ALA A 89 -5.49 -8.85 -26.82
N GLY A 90 -4.50 -9.32 -27.60
CA GLY A 90 -3.36 -8.50 -28.02
C GLY A 90 -2.29 -8.14 -26.98
N LEU A 91 -1.39 -9.08 -26.68
CA LEU A 91 -0.04 -8.75 -26.23
C LEU A 91 0.70 -8.00 -27.35
N LEU A 92 1.05 -6.73 -27.11
CA LEU A 92 2.17 -6.09 -27.81
C LEU A 92 3.22 -5.67 -26.76
N PRO A 93 4.44 -6.24 -26.77
CA PRO A 93 5.50 -5.82 -25.88
C PRO A 93 5.99 -4.40 -26.23
N LEU A 94 5.99 -3.48 -25.25
CA LEU A 94 6.61 -2.16 -25.38
C LEU A 94 8.13 -2.28 -25.49
N ARG A 95 8.66 -2.34 -26.72
CA ARG A 95 10.08 -2.12 -27.02
C ARG A 95 10.35 -0.62 -27.14
N ASN A 96 10.88 -0.01 -26.09
CA ASN A 96 11.50 1.31 -26.18
C ASN A 96 12.99 1.19 -25.81
N LEU A 97 13.85 1.07 -26.82
CA LEU A 97 15.29 1.27 -26.71
C LEU A 97 15.63 2.52 -27.56
N PRO A 98 16.21 3.59 -27.00
CA PRO A 98 16.61 4.74 -27.80
C PRO A 98 17.87 4.39 -28.62
N GLU A 99 17.75 4.52 -29.95
CA GLU A 99 18.88 4.43 -30.89
C GLU A 99 19.70 5.72 -30.82
N LYS A 100 21.02 5.55 -30.75
CA LYS A 100 22.02 6.61 -30.60
C LYS A 100 22.47 7.02 -32.00
N VAL A 101 22.33 8.30 -32.36
CA VAL A 101 22.97 8.91 -33.55
C VAL A 101 24.08 9.84 -33.08
#